data_AF-A0A351FX42-F1
#
_entry.id   AF-A0A351FX42-F1
#
_cell.length_a   1.000
_cell.length_b   1.000
_cell.length_c   1.000
_cell.angle_alpha   90.00
_cell.angle_beta   90.00
_cell.angle_gamma   90.00
#
_symmetry.space_group_name_H-M   'P 1'
#
loop_
_entity.id
_entity.type
_entity.pdbx_description
1 polymer ?
#
loop_
_entity_poly.entity_id
_entity_poly.type
_entity_poly.pdbx_seq_one_letter_code
_entity_poly.pdbx_strand_id
1 'polypeptide(L)'
;MSSSSQSESSTPSPGSASGDAEQGGISTRWLVLGVIMLAVVPLVWQEVPNEISRWYDAAADEYLVTGDPQSARASLQQALAWNPNNADALLRRAEMYRQAGDYDAGLQDCEQVLGTRPALFAALAAKSEFQHLLGQPEKATAIWKELLDGAPQNPVLLNALAYGQAVGDIELDEGLQHTEQAIRELGGFEQMLVAFGNLHYVCGERKRAFDLIDTAFAIAAAEKRRLSAELHDGQTYQQQHPIKRRLAAIEAFITQTEEHTARLLRSASDDQGKRSAGIQQWFGQVMDEAQLTVNGFEPNLVMSNANLYASHLDTRGFLHYRRGDLGAALSDLDLAVSQMELVYEVRRQANEEQASKQAQVIFAEELDAMRHALAVMLYHRSLVLQQLHRDEEAEADLERVRKLGEVPGDTLF
;
A
#
# COMPACT_ATOMS: atom_id res chain seq x y z
N MET A 1 26.86 -84.73 27.31
CA MET A 1 25.38 -84.76 27.24
C MET A 1 25.03 -84.44 25.79
N SER A 2 24.99 -85.47 24.92
CA SER A 2 23.74 -86.16 24.49
C SER A 2 22.90 -85.22 23.62
N SER A 3 22.52 -85.48 22.36
CA SER A 3 22.48 -86.65 21.48
C SER A 3 22.37 -86.12 20.03
N SER A 4 22.99 -86.70 18.99
CA SER A 4 22.44 -87.77 18.13
C SER A 4 21.01 -87.48 17.65
N SER A 5 20.57 -87.64 16.41
CA SER A 5 21.10 -88.15 15.14
C SER A 5 19.88 -88.26 14.21
N GLN A 6 19.98 -87.96 12.91
CA GLN A 6 19.49 -88.88 11.87
C GLN A 6 19.88 -88.41 10.46
N SER A 7 20.53 -89.34 9.79
CA SER A 7 20.74 -89.48 8.36
C SER A 7 19.42 -89.76 7.64
N GLU A 8 19.29 -89.30 6.39
CA GLU A 8 19.03 -90.22 5.27
C GLU A 8 19.40 -89.60 3.93
N SER A 9 20.20 -90.37 3.18
CA SER A 9 20.66 -90.13 1.83
C SER A 9 19.71 -90.79 0.83
N SER A 10 19.37 -90.11 -0.25
CA SER A 10 19.06 -90.77 -1.54
C SER A 10 19.27 -89.79 -2.70
N THR A 11 20.29 -90.06 -3.50
CA THR A 11 20.50 -89.50 -4.85
C THR A 11 19.76 -90.37 -5.87
N PRO A 12 19.31 -89.85 -7.04
CA PRO A 12 20.23 -89.66 -8.18
C PRO A 12 19.98 -88.41 -9.06
N SER A 13 21.08 -87.72 -9.42
CA SER A 13 21.62 -87.37 -10.76
C SER A 13 20.68 -87.31 -12.01
N PRO A 14 21.14 -86.74 -13.16
CA PRO A 14 21.44 -85.35 -13.49
C PRO A 14 20.71 -84.90 -14.79
N GLY A 15 20.64 -83.59 -15.06
CA GLY A 15 20.09 -83.03 -16.30
C GLY A 15 18.98 -82.02 -15.99
N SER A 16 18.83 -80.92 -16.69
CA SER A 16 19.40 -80.46 -17.95
C SER A 16 19.18 -78.95 -17.99
N ALA A 17 20.09 -78.24 -18.64
CA ALA A 17 20.01 -76.81 -18.89
C ALA A 17 18.62 -76.35 -19.37
N SER A 18 18.05 -75.38 -18.65
CA SER A 18 17.24 -74.29 -19.19
C SER A 18 17.73 -73.03 -18.45
N GLY A 19 18.44 -72.11 -19.07
CA GLY A 19 18.00 -71.45 -20.29
C GLY A 19 16.92 -70.41 -20.01
N ASP A 20 16.80 -69.91 -18.78
CA ASP A 20 15.94 -68.77 -18.49
C ASP A 20 16.76 -67.50 -18.63
N ALA A 21 16.67 -66.93 -19.83
CA ALA A 21 17.02 -65.55 -20.10
C ALA A 21 16.30 -64.66 -19.08
N GLU A 22 17.05 -64.06 -18.14
CA GLU A 22 16.59 -62.87 -17.43
C GLU A 22 16.28 -61.81 -18.49
N GLN A 23 15.01 -61.74 -18.88
CA GLN A 23 14.48 -60.63 -19.63
C GLN A 23 14.75 -59.38 -18.80
N GLY A 24 15.66 -58.53 -19.29
CA GLY A 24 15.97 -57.21 -18.73
C GLY A 24 14.76 -56.27 -18.84
N GLY A 25 13.68 -56.59 -18.13
CA GLY A 25 12.51 -55.76 -17.98
C GLY A 25 12.81 -54.65 -17.00
N ILE A 26 12.74 -53.40 -17.47
CA ILE A 26 12.81 -52.22 -16.62
C ILE A 26 11.77 -52.39 -15.51
N SER A 27 12.20 -52.39 -14.24
CA SER A 27 11.29 -52.63 -13.12
C SER A 27 10.15 -51.60 -13.14
N THR A 28 8.95 -52.00 -12.73
CA THR A 28 7.76 -51.12 -12.73
C THR A 28 8.02 -49.81 -11.96
N ARG A 29 8.91 -49.83 -10.97
CA ARG A 29 9.39 -48.63 -10.26
C ARG A 29 10.13 -47.66 -11.17
N TRP A 30 11.04 -48.14 -12.02
CA TRP A 30 11.78 -47.32 -12.98
C TRP A 30 10.89 -46.81 -14.12
N LEU A 31 9.87 -47.59 -14.53
CA LEU A 31 8.85 -47.11 -15.47
C LEU A 31 8.02 -45.97 -14.87
N VAL A 32 7.56 -46.12 -13.62
CA VAL A 32 6.82 -45.06 -12.92
C VAL A 32 7.69 -43.82 -12.71
N LEU A 33 8.95 -43.99 -12.30
CA LEU A 33 9.91 -42.89 -12.16
C LEU A 33 10.18 -42.19 -13.50
N GLY A 34 10.32 -42.96 -14.58
CA GLY A 34 10.50 -42.42 -15.93
C GLY A 34 9.30 -41.60 -16.40
N VAL A 35 8.07 -42.07 -16.14
CA VAL A 35 6.83 -41.35 -16.45
C VAL A 35 6.69 -40.09 -15.60
N ILE A 36 7.00 -40.15 -14.30
CA ILE A 36 7.02 -38.97 -13.41
C ILE A 36 8.04 -37.95 -13.92
N MET A 37 9.26 -38.38 -14.26
CA MET A 37 10.30 -37.48 -14.80
C MET A 37 9.87 -36.87 -16.13
N LEU A 38 9.26 -37.64 -17.03
CA LEU A 38 8.73 -37.14 -18.31
C LEU A 38 7.58 -36.15 -18.13
N ALA A 39 6.82 -36.21 -17.03
CA ALA A 39 5.77 -35.25 -16.73
C ALA A 39 6.29 -34.02 -15.99
N VAL A 40 7.18 -34.21 -15.01
CA VAL A 40 7.65 -33.17 -14.10
C VAL A 40 8.78 -32.34 -14.71
N VAL A 41 9.75 -32.96 -15.39
CA VAL A 41 10.90 -32.23 -15.93
C VAL A 41 10.47 -31.18 -16.96
N PRO A 42 9.60 -31.46 -17.94
CA PRO A 42 9.14 -30.43 -18.88
C PRO A 42 8.36 -29.30 -18.20
N LEU A 43 7.57 -29.63 -17.17
CA LEU A 43 6.80 -28.66 -16.40
C LEU A 43 7.72 -27.72 -15.62
N VAL A 44 8.71 -28.27 -14.91
CA VAL A 44 9.70 -27.49 -14.16
C VAL A 44 10.59 -26.69 -15.11
N TRP A 45 10.99 -27.26 -16.24
CA TRP A 45 11.86 -26.59 -17.23
C TRP A 45 11.22 -25.34 -17.84
N GLN A 46 9.89 -25.27 -17.88
CA GLN A 46 9.17 -24.06 -18.31
C GLN A 46 9.23 -22.95 -17.27
N GLU A 47 9.26 -23.28 -15.97
CA GLU A 47 9.30 -22.30 -14.88
C GLU A 47 10.71 -21.88 -14.47
N VAL A 48 11.74 -22.68 -14.78
CA VAL A 48 13.14 -22.39 -14.43
C VAL A 48 13.58 -20.99 -14.90
N PRO A 49 13.33 -20.54 -16.14
CA PRO A 49 13.70 -19.18 -16.55
C PRO A 49 13.00 -18.08 -15.73
N ASN A 50 11.74 -18.28 -15.35
CA ASN A 50 10.99 -17.33 -14.53
C ASN A 50 11.59 -17.23 -13.13
N GLU A 51 11.94 -18.36 -12.51
CA GLU A 51 12.54 -18.40 -11.18
C GLU A 51 13.96 -17.83 -11.17
N ILE A 52 14.77 -18.12 -12.20
CA ILE A 52 16.10 -17.50 -12.32
C ILE A 52 15.96 -15.99 -12.47
N SER A 53 15.00 -15.53 -13.28
CA SER A 53 14.70 -14.10 -13.40
C SER A 53 14.33 -13.47 -12.06
N ARG A 54 13.47 -14.10 -11.26
CA ARG A 54 13.10 -13.61 -9.92
C ARG A 54 14.28 -13.53 -8.97
N TRP A 55 15.21 -14.49 -9.03
CA TRP A 55 16.43 -14.45 -8.23
C TRP A 55 17.31 -13.25 -8.56
N TYR A 56 17.52 -12.96 -9.84
CA TYR A 56 18.29 -11.79 -10.25
C TYR A 56 17.56 -10.48 -9.94
N ASP A 57 16.23 -10.46 -10.04
CA ASP A 57 15.42 -9.30 -9.64
C ASP A 57 15.54 -9.01 -8.14
N ALA A 58 15.41 -10.04 -7.29
CA ALA A 58 15.61 -9.89 -5.85
C ALA A 58 17.05 -9.45 -5.49
N ALA A 59 18.05 -9.94 -6.23
CA ALA A 59 19.42 -9.46 -6.06
C ALA A 59 19.56 -7.98 -6.46
N ALA A 60 18.87 -7.55 -7.52
CA ALA A 60 18.87 -6.15 -7.91
C ALA A 60 18.24 -5.25 -6.84
N ASP A 61 17.12 -5.69 -6.26
CA ASP A 61 16.45 -4.98 -5.17
C ASP A 61 17.38 -4.77 -3.97
N GLU A 62 18.07 -5.83 -3.51
CA GLU A 62 19.05 -5.74 -2.43
C GLU A 62 20.18 -4.75 -2.75
N TYR A 63 20.66 -4.73 -4.00
CA TYR A 63 21.67 -3.75 -4.42
C TYR A 63 21.14 -2.32 -4.42
N LEU A 64 19.87 -2.09 -4.78
CA LEU A 64 19.25 -0.76 -4.68
C LEU A 64 19.16 -0.32 -3.22
N VAL A 65 18.70 -1.21 -2.33
CA VAL A 65 18.60 -0.93 -0.89
C VAL A 65 19.97 -0.65 -0.26
N THR A 66 21.02 -1.34 -0.70
CA THR A 66 22.39 -1.15 -0.19
C THR A 66 23.15 -0.01 -0.87
N GLY A 67 22.55 0.69 -1.84
CA GLY A 67 23.12 1.86 -2.50
C GLY A 67 24.16 1.53 -3.58
N ASP A 68 24.07 0.35 -4.21
CA ASP A 68 24.90 -0.05 -5.35
C ASP A 68 24.06 -0.14 -6.65
N PRO A 69 23.76 1.01 -7.29
CA PRO A 69 22.96 1.04 -8.52
C PRO A 69 23.65 0.36 -9.71
N GLN A 70 24.98 0.21 -9.70
CA GLN A 70 25.69 -0.46 -10.80
C GLN A 70 25.45 -1.96 -10.77
N SER A 71 25.58 -2.57 -9.59
CA SER A 71 25.28 -3.99 -9.39
C SER A 71 23.79 -4.28 -9.57
N ALA A 72 22.91 -3.37 -9.13
CA ALA A 72 21.47 -3.46 -9.39
C ALA A 72 21.16 -3.53 -10.89
N ARG A 73 21.72 -2.61 -11.69
CA ARG A 73 21.52 -2.59 -13.15
C ARG A 73 21.99 -3.89 -13.82
N ALA A 74 23.15 -4.40 -13.40
CA ALA A 74 23.68 -5.65 -13.94
C ALA A 74 22.76 -6.85 -13.62
N SER A 75 22.24 -6.90 -12.39
CA SER A 75 21.29 -7.93 -11.96
C SER A 75 19.95 -7.83 -12.71
N LEU A 76 19.39 -6.63 -12.89
CA LEU A 76 18.18 -6.43 -13.72
C LEU A 76 18.40 -6.87 -15.17
N GLN A 77 19.57 -6.61 -15.74
CA GLN A 77 19.90 -7.07 -17.09
C GLN A 77 19.91 -8.60 -17.17
N GLN A 78 20.42 -9.29 -16.15
CA GLN A 78 20.35 -10.76 -16.08
C GLN A 78 18.92 -11.24 -15.91
N ALA A 79 18.13 -10.62 -15.03
CA ALA A 79 16.72 -10.98 -14.83
C ALA A 79 15.95 -10.94 -16.15
N LEU A 80 16.09 -9.84 -16.90
CA LEU A 80 15.40 -9.62 -18.17
C LEU A 80 15.97 -10.45 -19.33
N ALA A 81 17.21 -10.95 -19.22
CA ALA A 81 17.75 -11.94 -20.18
C ALA A 81 17.09 -13.32 -20.00
N TRP A 82 16.71 -13.69 -18.78
CA TRP A 82 16.02 -14.95 -18.48
C TRP A 82 14.52 -14.87 -18.73
N ASN A 83 13.88 -13.77 -18.31
CA ASN A 83 12.49 -13.48 -18.60
C ASN A 83 12.34 -12.01 -19.02
N PRO A 84 12.25 -11.74 -20.33
CA PRO A 84 12.07 -10.38 -20.85
C PRO A 84 10.82 -9.67 -20.31
N ASN A 85 9.80 -10.41 -19.89
CA ASN A 85 8.52 -9.88 -19.41
C ASN A 85 8.37 -9.96 -17.89
N ASN A 86 9.49 -10.03 -17.15
CA ASN A 86 9.44 -9.90 -15.70
C ASN A 86 9.01 -8.48 -15.32
N ALA A 87 7.75 -8.34 -14.90
CA ALA A 87 7.15 -7.05 -14.60
C ALA A 87 7.88 -6.28 -13.51
N ASP A 88 8.30 -6.97 -12.44
CA ASP A 88 8.95 -6.33 -11.29
C ASP A 88 10.33 -5.80 -11.69
N ALA A 89 11.10 -6.59 -12.43
CA ALA A 89 12.40 -6.15 -12.98
C ALA A 89 12.27 -5.01 -14.00
N LEU A 90 11.24 -5.03 -14.85
CA LEU A 90 10.97 -3.93 -15.79
C LEU A 90 10.60 -2.64 -15.04
N LEU A 91 9.72 -2.72 -14.03
CA LEU A 91 9.33 -1.54 -13.24
C LEU A 91 10.49 -0.97 -12.42
N ARG A 92 11.32 -1.84 -11.82
CA ARG A 92 12.54 -1.41 -11.12
C ARG A 92 13.54 -0.76 -12.06
N ARG A 93 13.70 -1.29 -13.28
CA ARG A 93 14.55 -0.67 -14.29
C ARG A 93 13.98 0.66 -14.78
N ALA A 94 12.67 0.75 -14.94
CA ALA A 94 11.99 2.00 -15.25
C ALA A 94 12.28 3.05 -14.17
N GLU A 95 12.18 2.70 -12.89
CA GLU A 95 12.53 3.60 -11.78
C GLU A 95 14.00 4.06 -11.85
N MET A 96 14.94 3.18 -12.19
CA MET A 96 16.33 3.59 -12.42
C MET A 96 16.47 4.56 -13.60
N TYR A 97 15.71 4.38 -14.67
CA TYR A 97 15.68 5.31 -15.79
C TYR A 97 15.08 6.66 -15.40
N ARG A 98 14.04 6.66 -14.56
CA ARG A 98 13.45 7.87 -13.98
C ARG A 98 14.50 8.69 -13.22
N GLN A 99 15.23 8.04 -12.32
CA GLN A 99 16.31 8.66 -11.54
C GLN A 99 17.47 9.16 -12.43
N ALA A 100 17.72 8.48 -13.56
CA ALA A 100 18.71 8.88 -14.55
C ALA A 100 18.22 9.97 -15.52
N GLY A 101 16.93 10.33 -15.50
CA GLY A 101 16.31 11.27 -16.45
C GLY A 101 16.02 10.69 -17.84
N ASP A 102 16.14 9.37 -18.02
CA ASP A 102 15.89 8.67 -19.30
C ASP A 102 14.42 8.22 -19.39
N TYR A 103 13.51 9.19 -19.42
CA TYR A 103 12.07 8.96 -19.28
C TYR A 103 11.48 8.14 -20.44
N ASP A 104 12.03 8.25 -21.65
CA ASP A 104 11.60 7.46 -22.80
C ASP A 104 11.88 5.95 -22.59
N ALA A 105 13.04 5.61 -22.05
CA ALA A 105 13.38 4.22 -21.75
C ALA A 105 12.52 3.64 -20.62
N GLY A 106 12.25 4.43 -19.58
CA GLY A 106 11.34 4.03 -18.49
C GLY A 106 9.90 3.84 -18.96
N LEU A 107 9.41 4.72 -19.84
CA LEU A 107 8.10 4.59 -20.48
C LEU A 107 8.01 3.30 -21.31
N GLN A 108 9.04 2.98 -22.08
CA GLN A 108 9.08 1.75 -22.89
C GLN A 108 9.00 0.49 -22.02
N ASP A 109 9.69 0.47 -20.88
CA ASP A 109 9.61 -0.65 -19.93
C ASP A 109 8.19 -0.79 -19.36
N CYS A 110 7.53 0.32 -19.01
CA CYS A 110 6.14 0.30 -18.55
C CYS A 110 5.18 -0.25 -19.63
N GLU A 111 5.36 0.17 -20.89
CA GLU A 111 4.56 -0.33 -22.01
C GLU A 111 4.77 -1.83 -22.26
N GLN A 112 5.99 -2.32 -22.07
CA GLN A 112 6.26 -3.76 -22.16
C GLN A 112 5.53 -4.54 -21.06
N VAL A 113 5.52 -4.03 -19.82
CA VAL A 113 4.73 -4.64 -18.73
C VAL A 113 3.25 -4.66 -19.09
N LEU A 114 2.70 -3.53 -19.54
CA LEU A 114 1.29 -3.41 -19.90
C LEU A 114 0.90 -4.26 -21.11
N GLY A 115 1.85 -4.57 -22.01
CA GLY A 115 1.62 -5.52 -23.11
C GLY A 115 1.30 -6.94 -22.64
N THR A 116 1.76 -7.33 -21.44
CA THR A 116 1.47 -8.65 -20.84
C THR A 116 0.44 -8.60 -19.72
N ARG A 117 0.39 -7.48 -18.98
CA ARG A 117 -0.53 -7.23 -17.86
C ARG A 117 -1.22 -5.87 -18.05
N PRO A 118 -2.24 -5.76 -18.92
CA PRO A 118 -2.81 -4.47 -19.33
C PRO A 118 -3.41 -3.62 -18.21
N ALA A 119 -3.82 -4.25 -17.11
CA ALA A 119 -4.46 -3.58 -15.97
C ALA A 119 -3.57 -3.55 -14.72
N LEU A 120 -2.26 -3.77 -14.85
CA LEU A 120 -1.35 -3.69 -13.70
C LEU A 120 -1.23 -2.24 -13.24
N PHE A 121 -1.85 -1.92 -12.10
CA PHE A 121 -1.92 -0.56 -11.57
C PHE A 121 -0.54 0.10 -11.43
N ALA A 122 0.46 -0.61 -10.90
CA ALA A 122 1.82 -0.08 -10.75
C ALA A 122 2.44 0.36 -12.09
N ALA A 123 2.21 -0.39 -13.18
CA ALA A 123 2.71 -0.03 -14.50
C ALA A 123 1.91 1.12 -15.15
N LEU A 124 0.60 1.22 -14.88
CA LEU A 124 -0.21 2.36 -15.30
C LEU A 124 0.19 3.64 -14.57
N ALA A 125 0.49 3.54 -13.27
CA ALA A 125 0.99 4.64 -12.45
C ALA A 125 2.34 5.15 -12.96
N ALA A 126 3.32 4.25 -13.10
CA ALA A 126 4.62 4.60 -13.65
C ALA A 126 4.50 5.18 -15.08
N LYS A 127 3.65 4.60 -15.94
CA LYS A 127 3.38 5.16 -17.27
C LYS A 127 2.84 6.59 -17.20
N SER A 128 1.87 6.85 -16.31
CA SER A 128 1.30 8.19 -16.10
C SER A 128 2.38 9.18 -15.65
N GLU A 129 3.22 8.77 -14.70
CA GLU A 129 4.35 9.55 -14.20
C GLU A 129 5.36 9.87 -15.30
N PHE A 130 5.78 8.89 -16.11
CA PHE A 130 6.69 9.14 -17.24
C PHE A 130 6.09 10.08 -18.26
N GLN A 131 4.78 10.00 -18.54
CA GLN A 131 4.10 10.94 -19.42
C GLN A 131 4.14 12.37 -18.85
N HIS A 132 3.98 12.55 -17.53
CA HIS A 132 4.17 13.85 -16.88
C HIS A 132 5.61 14.36 -17.02
N LEU A 133 6.60 13.52 -16.71
CA LEU A 133 8.02 13.85 -16.83
C LEU A 133 8.44 14.20 -18.26
N LEU A 134 7.77 13.61 -19.26
CA LEU A 134 7.93 13.93 -20.68
C LEU A 134 7.13 15.16 -21.14
N GLY A 135 6.49 15.90 -20.23
CA GLY A 135 5.71 17.09 -20.52
C GLY A 135 4.39 16.81 -21.25
N GLN A 136 3.78 15.65 -21.02
CA GLN A 136 2.55 15.18 -21.68
C GLN A 136 1.42 14.91 -20.66
N PRO A 137 0.99 15.91 -19.87
CA PRO A 137 0.03 15.72 -18.78
C PRO A 137 -1.36 15.26 -19.26
N GLU A 138 -1.76 15.60 -20.49
CA GLU A 138 -3.03 15.13 -21.06
C GLU A 138 -2.99 13.62 -21.34
N LYS A 139 -1.83 13.08 -21.76
CA LYS A 139 -1.68 11.63 -21.93
C LYS A 139 -1.62 10.90 -20.61
N ALA A 140 -1.00 11.52 -19.61
CA ALA A 140 -0.91 10.96 -18.26
C ALA A 140 -2.30 10.82 -17.61
N THR A 141 -3.13 11.86 -17.70
CA THR A 141 -4.50 11.87 -17.16
C THR A 141 -5.47 11.01 -17.98
N ALA A 142 -5.27 10.89 -19.29
CA ALA A 142 -6.09 10.02 -20.14
C ALA A 142 -6.07 8.55 -19.70
N ILE A 143 -4.95 8.06 -19.17
CA ILE A 143 -4.83 6.70 -18.61
C ILE A 143 -5.88 6.48 -17.51
N TRP A 144 -5.96 7.42 -16.57
CA TRP A 144 -6.89 7.31 -15.44
C TRP A 144 -8.34 7.51 -15.86
N LYS A 145 -8.60 8.43 -16.80
CA LYS A 145 -9.94 8.65 -17.37
C LYS A 145 -10.49 7.38 -18.01
N GLU A 146 -9.69 6.66 -18.80
CA GLU A 146 -10.10 5.40 -19.43
C GLU A 146 -10.47 4.32 -18.38
N LEU A 147 -9.70 4.19 -17.31
CA LEU A 147 -10.02 3.25 -16.24
C LEU A 147 -11.27 3.68 -15.46
N LEU A 148 -11.43 4.98 -15.23
CA LEU A 148 -12.55 5.54 -14.49
C LEU A 148 -13.87 5.38 -15.23
N ASP A 149 -13.88 5.41 -16.57
CA ASP A 149 -15.08 5.11 -17.39
C ASP A 149 -15.67 3.73 -17.05
N GLY A 150 -14.81 2.75 -16.74
CA GLY A 150 -15.22 1.41 -16.32
C GLY A 150 -15.60 1.29 -14.83
N ALA A 151 -15.16 2.24 -13.99
CA ALA A 151 -15.41 2.23 -12.54
C ALA A 151 -15.59 3.66 -11.97
N PRO A 152 -16.68 4.39 -12.30
CA PRO A 152 -16.81 5.84 -12.09
C PRO A 152 -16.82 6.34 -10.63
N GLN A 153 -16.89 5.42 -9.67
CA GLN A 153 -16.94 5.71 -8.24
C GLN A 153 -15.73 5.11 -7.50
N ASN A 154 -14.71 4.63 -8.22
CA ASN A 154 -13.53 4.06 -7.59
C ASN A 154 -12.67 5.18 -6.98
N PRO A 155 -12.51 5.25 -5.65
CA PRO A 155 -11.79 6.34 -5.00
C PRO A 155 -10.31 6.39 -5.38
N VAL A 156 -9.68 5.24 -5.60
CA VAL A 156 -8.27 5.16 -6.00
C VAL A 156 -8.06 5.74 -7.39
N LEU A 157 -8.96 5.44 -8.34
CA LEU A 157 -8.88 5.97 -9.70
C LEU A 157 -9.22 7.46 -9.76
N LEU A 158 -10.22 7.90 -9.00
CA LEU A 158 -10.56 9.31 -8.84
C LEU A 158 -9.35 10.10 -8.30
N ASN A 159 -8.67 9.57 -7.28
CA ASN A 159 -7.49 10.20 -6.73
C ASN A 159 -6.30 10.20 -7.69
N ALA A 160 -6.05 9.09 -8.40
CA ALA A 160 -4.97 9.01 -9.38
C ALA A 160 -5.14 10.02 -10.53
N LEU A 161 -6.39 10.19 -11.01
CA LEU A 161 -6.72 11.22 -11.99
C LEU A 161 -6.50 12.63 -11.43
N ALA A 162 -7.04 12.91 -10.23
CA ALA A 162 -6.88 14.19 -9.56
C ALA A 162 -5.41 14.55 -9.32
N TYR A 163 -4.59 13.56 -8.97
CA TYR A 163 -3.16 13.71 -8.77
C TYR A 163 -2.44 14.06 -10.08
N GLY A 164 -2.74 13.34 -11.16
CA GLY A 164 -2.20 13.69 -12.48
C GLY A 164 -2.61 15.09 -12.94
N GLN A 165 -3.85 15.50 -12.66
CA GLN A 165 -4.32 16.87 -12.93
C GLN A 165 -3.54 17.92 -12.12
N ALA A 166 -3.25 17.64 -10.85
CA ALA A 166 -2.44 18.50 -9.98
C ALA A 166 -1.00 18.65 -10.49
N VAL A 167 -0.32 17.54 -10.73
CA VAL A 167 1.07 17.51 -11.23
C VAL A 167 1.17 18.20 -12.60
N GLY A 168 0.21 17.93 -13.48
CA GLY A 168 0.13 18.50 -14.83
C GLY A 168 -0.27 19.97 -14.90
N ASP A 169 -0.77 20.57 -13.81
CA ASP A 169 -1.41 21.89 -13.80
C ASP A 169 -2.62 22.02 -14.74
N ILE A 170 -3.37 20.94 -14.94
CA ILE A 170 -4.50 20.89 -15.87
C ILE A 170 -5.78 20.54 -15.15
N GLU A 171 -6.90 21.12 -15.60
CA GLU A 171 -8.25 20.74 -15.13
C GLU A 171 -8.41 20.77 -13.60
N LEU A 172 -7.74 21.70 -12.91
CA LEU A 172 -7.63 21.73 -11.43
C LEU A 172 -8.99 21.71 -10.69
N ASP A 173 -9.99 22.41 -11.23
CA ASP A 173 -11.35 22.42 -10.66
C ASP A 173 -12.02 21.05 -10.74
N GLU A 174 -11.80 20.32 -11.84
CA GLU A 174 -12.29 18.95 -12.00
C GLU A 174 -11.52 18.00 -11.06
N GLY A 175 -10.21 18.17 -10.95
CA GLY A 175 -9.38 17.41 -10.01
C GLY A 175 -9.84 17.53 -8.56
N LEU A 176 -10.23 18.74 -8.12
CA LEU A 176 -10.80 18.93 -6.78
C LEU A 176 -12.13 18.18 -6.61
N GLN A 177 -12.99 18.20 -7.63
CA GLN A 177 -14.24 17.44 -7.58
C GLN A 177 -13.98 15.93 -7.47
N HIS A 178 -12.99 15.42 -8.21
CA HIS A 178 -12.57 14.02 -8.14
C HIS A 178 -12.02 13.66 -6.77
N THR A 179 -11.17 14.49 -6.15
CA THR A 179 -10.66 14.20 -4.79
C THR A 179 -11.75 14.27 -3.73
N GLU A 180 -12.65 15.24 -3.83
CA GLU A 180 -13.82 15.30 -2.94
C GLU A 180 -14.72 14.08 -3.09
N GLN A 181 -14.94 13.61 -4.33
CA GLN A 181 -15.68 12.38 -4.59
C GLN A 181 -14.93 11.18 -4.02
N ALA A 182 -13.61 11.08 -4.22
CA ALA A 182 -12.80 9.98 -3.70
C ALA A 182 -12.91 9.86 -2.17
N ILE A 183 -12.77 10.98 -1.45
CA ILE A 183 -12.93 11.02 0.02
C ILE A 183 -14.35 10.61 0.44
N ARG A 184 -15.38 11.02 -0.31
CA ARG A 184 -16.77 10.60 -0.05
C ARG A 184 -16.98 9.10 -0.25
N GLU A 185 -16.44 8.53 -1.33
CA GLU A 185 -16.57 7.11 -1.67
C GLU A 185 -15.74 6.20 -0.75
N LEU A 186 -14.60 6.67 -0.25
CA LEU A 186 -13.87 5.97 0.81
C LEU A 186 -14.76 5.76 2.03
N GLY A 187 -15.49 6.81 2.43
CA GLY A 187 -16.41 6.79 3.56
C GLY A 187 -15.71 6.56 4.90
N GLY A 188 -16.18 7.21 5.95
CA GLY A 188 -15.59 7.02 7.27
C GLY A 188 -14.53 8.06 7.66
N PHE A 189 -14.43 9.17 6.91
CA PHE A 189 -13.43 10.23 7.16
C PHE A 189 -13.59 10.83 8.56
N GLU A 190 -14.83 11.04 9.00
CA GLU A 190 -15.13 11.55 10.33
C GLU A 190 -14.69 10.60 11.46
N GLN A 191 -14.83 9.28 11.26
CA GLN A 191 -14.40 8.25 12.20
C GLN A 191 -12.88 8.15 12.25
N MET A 192 -12.24 8.28 11.09
CA MET A 192 -10.78 8.32 10.99
C MET A 192 -10.23 9.50 11.79
N LEU A 193 -10.75 10.72 11.60
CA LEU A 193 -10.29 11.90 12.34
C LEU A 193 -10.41 11.73 13.86
N VAL A 194 -11.48 11.10 14.34
CA VAL A 194 -11.65 10.77 15.77
C VAL A 194 -10.62 9.74 16.23
N ALA A 195 -10.38 8.68 15.45
CA ALA A 195 -9.37 7.67 15.78
C ALA A 195 -7.97 8.29 15.90
N PHE A 196 -7.60 9.17 14.96
CA PHE A 196 -6.35 9.93 15.01
C PHE A 196 -6.31 10.90 16.20
N GLY A 197 -7.40 11.62 16.45
CA GLY A 197 -7.51 12.50 17.61
C GLY A 197 -7.27 11.76 18.93
N ASN A 198 -7.86 10.57 19.06
CA ASN A 198 -7.64 9.69 20.21
C ASN A 198 -6.18 9.22 20.33
N LEU A 199 -5.52 8.92 19.21
CA LEU A 199 -4.12 8.52 19.21
C LEU A 199 -3.19 9.66 19.62
N HIS A 200 -3.39 10.87 19.08
CA HIS A 200 -2.67 12.07 19.52
C HIS A 200 -2.91 12.37 21.02
N TYR A 201 -4.12 12.11 21.52
CA TYR A 201 -4.42 12.28 22.94
C TYR A 201 -3.57 11.36 23.83
N VAL A 202 -3.41 10.09 23.41
CA VAL A 202 -2.55 9.10 24.08
C VAL A 202 -1.08 9.50 24.02
N CYS A 203 -0.60 10.00 22.88
CA CYS A 203 0.76 10.52 22.73
C CYS A 203 1.02 11.82 23.52
N GLY A 204 0.01 12.36 24.22
CA GLY A 204 0.13 13.57 25.03
C GLY A 204 -0.07 14.87 24.25
N GLU A 205 -0.33 14.79 22.94
CA GLU A 205 -0.56 15.92 22.04
C GLU A 205 -2.01 16.42 22.12
N ARG A 206 -2.42 16.86 23.32
CA ARG A 206 -3.83 17.20 23.60
C ARG A 206 -4.44 18.22 22.63
N LYS A 207 -3.68 19.25 22.23
CA LYS A 207 -4.21 20.29 21.35
C LYS A 207 -4.61 19.68 19.99
N ARG A 208 -3.68 18.96 19.35
CA ARG A 208 -3.92 18.25 18.08
C ARG A 208 -5.07 17.25 18.19
N ALA A 209 -5.16 16.54 19.31
CA ALA A 209 -6.26 15.62 19.57
C ALA A 209 -7.63 16.29 19.47
N PHE A 210 -7.82 17.43 20.15
CA PHE A 210 -9.08 18.16 20.12
C PHE A 210 -9.33 18.85 18.78
N ASP A 211 -8.30 19.41 18.15
CA ASP A 211 -8.42 20.03 16.81
C ASP A 211 -8.94 19.02 15.76
N LEU A 212 -8.46 17.77 15.81
CA LEU A 212 -8.92 16.69 14.92
C LEU A 212 -10.35 16.25 15.21
N ILE A 213 -10.71 16.11 16.48
CA ILE A 213 -12.08 15.74 16.90
C ILE A 213 -13.07 16.85 16.51
N ASP A 214 -12.74 18.11 16.72
CA ASP A 214 -13.56 19.26 16.33
C ASP A 214 -13.75 19.31 14.79
N THR A 215 -12.68 19.03 14.04
CA THR A 215 -12.74 18.90 12.57
C THR A 215 -13.69 17.77 12.15
N ALA A 216 -13.63 16.62 12.82
CA ALA A 216 -14.53 15.51 12.57
C ALA A 216 -16.01 15.88 12.76
N PHE A 217 -16.31 16.60 13.84
CA PHE A 217 -17.66 17.10 14.12
C PHE A 217 -18.12 18.14 13.10
N ALA A 218 -17.24 19.06 12.68
CA ALA A 218 -17.56 20.07 11.68
C ALA A 218 -17.93 19.43 10.33
N ILE A 219 -17.18 18.40 9.91
CA ILE A 219 -17.44 17.65 8.67
C ILE A 219 -18.75 16.87 8.77
N ALA A 220 -18.95 16.14 9.87
CA ALA A 220 -20.20 15.41 10.11
C ALA A 220 -21.42 16.35 10.10
N ALA A 221 -21.31 17.54 10.71
CA ALA A 221 -22.36 18.55 10.71
C ALA A 221 -22.60 19.17 9.33
N ALA A 222 -21.56 19.37 8.51
CA ALA A 222 -21.70 19.85 7.13
C ALA A 222 -22.40 18.81 6.25
N GLU A 223 -21.96 17.55 6.32
CA GLU A 223 -22.54 16.45 5.55
C GLU A 223 -23.99 16.17 5.97
N LYS A 224 -24.29 16.22 7.27
CA LYS A 224 -25.67 16.14 7.77
C LYS A 224 -26.55 17.22 7.13
N ARG A 225 -26.09 18.48 7.10
CA ARG A 225 -26.82 19.60 6.48
C ARG A 225 -27.05 19.38 4.99
N ARG A 226 -26.02 18.95 4.25
CA ARG A 226 -26.11 18.65 2.81
C ARG A 226 -27.14 17.56 2.53
N LEU A 227 -27.01 16.39 3.17
CA LEU A 227 -27.91 15.26 2.95
C LEU A 227 -29.35 15.57 3.39
N SER A 228 -29.51 16.35 4.47
CA SER A 228 -30.84 16.84 4.88
C SER A 228 -31.45 17.76 3.82
N ALA A 229 -30.62 18.57 3.16
CA ALA A 229 -31.05 19.43 2.07
C ALA A 229 -31.28 18.68 0.75
N GLU A 230 -30.69 17.51 0.51
CA GLU A 230 -30.96 16.70 -0.67
C GLU A 230 -32.27 15.92 -0.57
N LEU A 231 -32.69 15.60 0.66
CA LEU A 231 -33.91 14.87 0.94
C LEU A 231 -35.15 15.76 0.76
N HIS A 232 -36.00 15.41 -0.22
CA HIS A 232 -37.25 16.12 -0.47
C HIS A 232 -38.42 15.16 -0.74
N ASP A 233 -39.65 15.61 -0.42
CA ASP A 233 -40.88 14.80 -0.46
C ASP A 233 -41.24 14.22 -1.85
N GLY A 234 -40.66 14.75 -2.93
CA GLY A 234 -40.89 14.27 -4.31
C GLY A 234 -40.03 13.08 -4.76
N GLN A 235 -39.07 12.62 -3.95
CA GLN A 235 -38.15 11.54 -4.33
C GLN A 235 -38.74 10.15 -4.11
N THR A 236 -38.38 9.21 -4.98
CA THR A 236 -38.76 7.80 -4.85
C THR A 236 -38.07 7.15 -3.64
N TYR A 237 -38.64 6.06 -3.12
CA TYR A 237 -38.02 5.30 -2.02
C TYR A 237 -36.57 4.88 -2.34
N GLN A 238 -36.30 4.43 -3.57
CA GLN A 238 -34.95 4.04 -3.99
C GLN A 238 -33.96 5.21 -3.98
N GLN A 239 -34.41 6.43 -4.25
CA GLN A 239 -33.59 7.64 -4.16
C GLN A 239 -33.38 8.09 -2.71
N GLN A 240 -34.40 7.98 -1.86
CA GLN A 240 -34.32 8.40 -0.46
C GLN A 240 -33.53 7.43 0.42
N HIS A 241 -33.58 6.13 0.14
CA HIS A 241 -32.99 5.09 0.98
C HIS A 241 -31.48 5.27 1.26
N PRO A 242 -30.59 5.49 0.27
CA PRO A 242 -29.16 5.69 0.54
C PRO A 242 -28.90 6.95 1.37
N ILE A 243 -29.61 8.06 1.07
CA ILE A 243 -29.49 9.34 1.80
C ILE A 243 -29.89 9.15 3.27
N LYS A 244 -31.04 8.53 3.53
CA LYS A 244 -31.53 8.24 4.90
C LYS A 244 -30.57 7.34 5.67
N ARG A 245 -30.00 6.32 5.02
CA ARG A 245 -29.01 5.42 5.62
C ARG A 245 -27.74 6.18 6.04
N ARG A 246 -27.23 7.07 5.18
CA ARG A 246 -26.03 7.87 5.50
C ARG A 246 -26.31 8.91 6.59
N LEU A 247 -27.47 9.58 6.57
CA LEU A 247 -27.91 10.48 7.63
C LEU A 247 -27.93 9.79 9.00
N ALA A 248 -28.55 8.60 9.09
CA ALA A 248 -28.60 7.84 10.33
C ALA A 248 -27.20 7.45 10.84
N ALA A 249 -26.28 7.10 9.93
CA ALA A 249 -24.89 6.80 10.29
C ALA A 249 -24.15 8.03 10.87
N ILE A 250 -24.36 9.21 10.30
CA ILE A 250 -23.75 10.46 10.78
C ILE A 250 -24.32 10.85 12.15
N GLU A 251 -25.63 10.72 12.34
CA GLU A 251 -26.26 11.01 13.64
C GLU A 251 -25.78 10.05 14.73
N ALA A 252 -25.63 8.76 14.40
CA ALA A 252 -25.04 7.78 15.29
C ALA A 252 -23.58 8.13 15.62
N PHE A 253 -22.78 8.52 14.62
CA PHE A 253 -21.40 8.97 14.83
C PHE A 253 -21.33 10.15 15.79
N ILE A 254 -22.09 11.23 15.56
CA ILE A 254 -22.07 12.43 16.41
C ILE A 254 -22.39 12.04 17.87
N THR A 255 -23.47 11.28 18.07
CA THR A 255 -23.91 10.86 19.41
C THR A 255 -22.85 10.01 20.13
N GLN A 256 -22.30 9.00 19.44
CA GLN A 256 -21.30 8.10 20.02
C GLN A 256 -19.99 8.82 20.35
N THR A 257 -19.53 9.70 19.46
CA THR A 257 -18.28 10.47 19.64
C THR A 257 -18.42 11.48 20.78
N GLU A 258 -19.56 12.16 20.91
CA GLU A 258 -19.83 13.06 22.05
C GLU A 258 -19.78 12.31 23.39
N GLU A 259 -20.42 11.14 23.48
CA GLU A 259 -20.37 10.30 24.68
C GLU A 259 -18.96 9.78 24.99
N HIS A 260 -18.20 9.41 23.97
CA HIS A 260 -16.82 8.96 24.10
C HIS A 260 -15.89 10.09 24.58
N THR A 261 -15.96 11.26 23.93
CA THR A 261 -15.16 12.44 24.28
C THR A 261 -15.49 12.92 25.70
N ALA A 262 -16.76 12.93 26.08
CA ALA A 262 -17.18 13.26 27.44
C ALA A 262 -16.66 12.25 28.49
N ARG A 263 -16.55 10.96 28.15
CA ARG A 263 -15.91 9.95 29.03
C ARG A 263 -14.40 10.19 29.16
N LEU A 264 -13.70 10.45 28.05
CA LEU A 264 -12.27 10.77 28.05
C LEU A 264 -11.95 12.03 28.88
N LEU A 265 -12.74 13.09 28.75
CA LEU A 265 -12.56 14.32 29.53
C LEU A 265 -12.78 14.09 31.03
N ARG A 266 -13.75 13.24 31.42
CA ARG A 266 -14.01 12.89 32.82
C ARG A 266 -12.91 12.03 33.44
N SER A 267 -12.32 11.10 32.71
CA SER A 267 -11.17 10.32 33.23
C SER A 267 -9.89 11.17 33.31
N ALA A 268 -9.79 12.23 32.50
CA ALA A 268 -8.66 13.14 32.45
C ALA A 268 -8.63 14.21 33.55
N SER A 269 -9.66 14.35 34.38
CA SER A 269 -9.64 15.28 35.52
C SER A 269 -8.96 14.70 36.76
N ASP A 270 -8.79 13.37 36.82
CA ASP A 270 -8.32 12.69 38.02
C ASP A 270 -6.83 12.35 37.90
N ASP A 271 -5.98 13.17 38.54
CA ASP A 271 -4.56 12.95 38.89
C ASP A 271 -3.51 12.86 37.74
N GLN A 272 -2.73 13.93 37.54
CA GLN A 272 -1.74 14.07 36.45
C GLN A 272 -0.50 13.15 36.56
N GLY A 273 -0.18 12.59 37.74
CA GLY A 273 1.13 11.96 38.01
C GLY A 273 1.23 10.44 37.79
N LYS A 274 0.12 9.70 37.71
CA LYS A 274 0.11 8.23 37.55
C LYS A 274 -0.23 7.76 36.12
N ARG A 275 -0.39 8.72 35.20
CA ARG A 275 -1.03 8.53 33.88
C ARG A 275 -0.20 7.79 32.84
N SER A 276 1.13 7.86 32.85
CA SER A 276 1.94 7.25 31.77
C SER A 276 1.89 5.72 31.77
N ALA A 277 1.95 5.07 32.93
CA ALA A 277 1.94 3.61 33.04
C ALA A 277 0.55 3.00 32.79
N GLY A 278 -0.51 3.66 33.28
CA GLY A 278 -1.89 3.23 33.04
C GLY A 278 -2.35 3.46 31.60
N ILE A 279 -1.87 4.53 30.94
CA ILE A 279 -2.12 4.80 29.53
C ILE A 279 -1.35 3.84 28.63
N GLN A 280 -0.11 3.43 28.96
CA GLN A 280 0.61 2.38 28.21
C GLN A 280 -0.04 1.00 28.38
N GLN A 281 -0.50 0.66 29.58
CA GLN A 281 -1.22 -0.59 29.84
C GLN A 281 -2.60 -0.60 29.16
N TRP A 282 -3.30 0.55 29.16
CA TRP A 282 -4.53 0.75 28.41
C TRP A 282 -4.28 0.76 26.89
N PHE A 283 -3.16 1.30 26.41
CA PHE A 283 -2.78 1.26 25.00
C PHE A 283 -2.52 -0.18 24.54
N GLY A 284 -1.82 -0.99 25.34
CA GLY A 284 -1.69 -2.43 25.09
C GLY A 284 -3.05 -3.13 25.05
N GLN A 285 -3.94 -2.83 26.00
CA GLN A 285 -5.29 -3.39 26.03
C GLN A 285 -6.19 -2.89 24.91
N VAL A 286 -6.08 -1.64 24.46
CA VAL A 286 -6.86 -1.06 23.36
C VAL A 286 -6.34 -1.52 22.01
N MET A 287 -5.04 -1.78 21.85
CA MET A 287 -4.52 -2.41 20.65
C MET A 287 -4.90 -3.90 20.59
N ASP A 288 -4.87 -4.61 21.73
CA ASP A 288 -5.37 -5.99 21.85
C ASP A 288 -6.91 -6.08 21.72
N GLU A 289 -7.66 -5.09 22.22
CA GLU A 289 -9.11 -4.98 22.07
C GLU A 289 -9.51 -4.45 20.70
N ALA A 290 -8.74 -3.57 20.06
CA ALA A 290 -8.94 -3.19 18.66
C ALA A 290 -8.74 -4.39 17.73
N GLN A 291 -7.88 -5.36 18.10
CA GLN A 291 -7.81 -6.67 17.45
C GLN A 291 -9.06 -7.54 17.70
N LEU A 292 -9.85 -7.32 18.76
CA LEU A 292 -10.89 -8.26 19.21
C LEU A 292 -12.32 -7.70 19.32
N THR A 293 -12.57 -6.38 19.30
CA THR A 293 -13.84 -5.78 19.74
C THR A 293 -14.52 -4.85 18.74
N VAL A 294 -14.29 -5.04 17.45
CA VAL A 294 -15.30 -4.59 16.49
C VAL A 294 -15.68 -5.75 15.59
N ASN A 295 -16.76 -6.43 15.99
CA ASN A 295 -17.47 -7.38 15.14
C ASN A 295 -17.86 -6.67 13.82
N GLY A 296 -16.96 -6.70 12.84
CA GLY A 296 -17.11 -6.11 11.51
C GLY A 296 -16.10 -5.02 11.11
N PHE A 297 -15.08 -4.69 11.90
CA PHE A 297 -14.08 -3.65 11.57
C PHE A 297 -12.67 -4.21 11.73
N GLU A 298 -12.03 -4.54 10.61
CA GLU A 298 -10.68 -5.11 10.55
C GLU A 298 -9.63 -4.00 10.79
N PRO A 299 -8.72 -4.11 11.78
CA PRO A 299 -7.64 -3.14 12.02
C PRO A 299 -6.73 -2.91 10.80
N ASN A 300 -6.57 -3.94 9.96
CA ASN A 300 -5.87 -3.84 8.68
C ASN A 300 -6.54 -2.86 7.72
N LEU A 301 -7.87 -2.71 7.80
CA LEU A 301 -8.65 -1.82 6.94
C LEU A 301 -8.52 -0.35 7.38
N VAL A 302 -8.39 -0.08 8.68
CA VAL A 302 -8.15 1.29 9.19
C VAL A 302 -6.76 1.77 8.80
N MET A 303 -5.74 0.92 8.94
CA MET A 303 -4.38 1.27 8.51
C MET A 303 -4.26 1.34 6.98
N SER A 304 -4.92 0.46 6.22
CA SER A 304 -4.95 0.58 4.76
C SER A 304 -5.69 1.84 4.30
N ASN A 305 -6.82 2.18 4.94
CA ASN A 305 -7.60 3.36 4.58
C ASN A 305 -6.99 4.66 5.10
N ALA A 306 -6.23 4.64 6.19
CA ALA A 306 -5.48 5.80 6.68
C ALA A 306 -4.47 6.29 5.63
N ASN A 307 -3.74 5.37 5.00
CA ASN A 307 -2.85 5.70 3.87
C ASN A 307 -3.63 6.29 2.69
N LEU A 308 -4.81 5.76 2.40
CA LEU A 308 -5.66 6.29 1.34
C LEU A 308 -6.13 7.71 1.69
N TYR A 309 -6.57 7.97 2.92
CA TYR A 309 -6.96 9.33 3.30
C TYR A 309 -5.81 10.32 3.27
N ALA A 310 -4.63 9.95 3.78
CA ALA A 310 -3.45 10.81 3.72
C ALA A 310 -3.10 11.15 2.27
N SER A 311 -3.09 10.18 1.36
CA SER A 311 -2.81 10.43 -0.07
C SER A 311 -3.90 11.28 -0.76
N HIS A 312 -5.17 11.11 -0.40
CA HIS A 312 -6.26 11.90 -0.99
C HIS A 312 -6.28 13.33 -0.48
N LEU A 313 -5.97 13.53 0.80
CA LEU A 313 -5.78 14.87 1.37
C LEU A 313 -4.55 15.56 0.79
N ASP A 314 -3.45 14.84 0.61
CA ASP A 314 -2.27 15.37 -0.06
C ASP A 314 -2.59 15.86 -1.47
N THR A 315 -3.26 15.02 -2.25
CA THR A 315 -3.69 15.37 -3.62
C THR A 315 -4.60 16.60 -3.62
N ARG A 316 -5.59 16.67 -2.73
CA ARG A 316 -6.52 17.80 -2.65
C ARG A 316 -5.81 19.08 -2.19
N GLY A 317 -4.93 18.97 -1.21
CA GLY A 317 -4.10 20.07 -0.73
C GLY A 317 -3.16 20.60 -1.82
N PHE A 318 -2.55 19.72 -2.61
CA PHE A 318 -1.71 20.10 -3.73
C PHE A 318 -2.52 20.77 -4.86
N LEU A 319 -3.73 20.30 -5.15
CA LEU A 319 -4.65 20.99 -6.08
C LEU A 319 -5.03 22.40 -5.58
N HIS A 320 -5.32 22.56 -4.28
CA HIS A 320 -5.56 23.87 -3.69
C HIS A 320 -4.34 24.80 -3.83
N TYR A 321 -3.14 24.27 -3.64
CA TYR A 321 -1.89 25.01 -3.85
C TYR A 321 -1.76 25.49 -5.30
N ARG A 322 -1.99 24.62 -6.28
CA ARG A 322 -1.94 24.98 -7.71
C ARG A 322 -2.95 26.05 -8.10
N ARG A 323 -4.11 26.08 -7.43
CA ARG A 323 -5.12 27.15 -7.59
C ARG A 323 -4.79 28.44 -6.84
N GLY A 324 -3.77 28.44 -5.99
CA GLY A 324 -3.40 29.57 -5.13
C GLY A 324 -4.22 29.71 -3.85
N ASP A 325 -5.02 28.71 -3.48
CA ASP A 325 -5.74 28.67 -2.19
C ASP A 325 -4.84 28.10 -1.10
N LEU A 326 -3.87 28.92 -0.68
CA LEU A 326 -2.82 28.49 0.26
C LEU A 326 -3.37 28.11 1.65
N GLY A 327 -4.52 28.65 2.04
CA GLY A 327 -5.16 28.33 3.32
C GLY A 327 -5.75 26.93 3.32
N ALA A 328 -6.54 26.60 2.28
CA ALA A 328 -7.07 25.24 2.11
C ALA A 328 -5.96 24.22 1.86
N ALA A 329 -4.96 24.59 1.05
CA ALA A 329 -3.80 23.75 0.75
C ALA A 329 -3.06 23.34 2.02
N LEU A 330 -2.68 24.32 2.84
CA LEU A 330 -1.97 24.07 4.09
C LEU A 330 -2.80 23.21 5.06
N SER A 331 -4.10 23.48 5.17
CA SER A 331 -4.99 22.71 6.07
C SER A 331 -5.03 21.22 5.70
N ASP A 332 -5.14 20.91 4.40
CA ASP A 332 -5.17 19.53 3.93
C ASP A 332 -3.81 18.85 4.05
N LEU A 333 -2.73 19.55 3.69
CA LEU A 333 -1.37 19.02 3.75
C LEU A 333 -0.89 18.79 5.19
N ASP A 334 -1.24 19.68 6.13
CA ASP A 334 -0.95 19.46 7.55
C ASP A 334 -1.61 18.19 8.07
N LEU A 335 -2.86 17.93 7.65
CA LEU A 335 -3.60 16.75 8.03
C LEU A 335 -3.02 15.48 7.37
N ALA A 336 -2.69 15.54 6.08
CA ALA A 336 -2.07 14.45 5.34
C ALA A 336 -0.73 14.03 5.96
N VAL A 337 0.17 15.00 6.18
CA VAL A 337 1.47 14.80 6.81
C VAL A 337 1.30 14.20 8.21
N SER A 338 0.44 14.79 9.06
CA SER A 338 0.24 14.30 10.43
C SER A 338 -0.27 12.86 10.47
N GLN A 339 -1.17 12.48 9.56
CA GLN A 339 -1.69 11.11 9.48
C GLN A 339 -0.62 10.13 9.02
N MET A 340 0.09 10.45 7.93
CA MET A 340 1.12 9.59 7.37
C MET A 340 2.27 9.39 8.36
N GLU A 341 2.72 10.44 9.03
CA GLU A 341 3.77 10.37 10.06
C GLU A 341 3.40 9.38 11.17
N LEU A 342 2.19 9.50 11.70
CA LEU A 342 1.74 8.67 12.81
C LEU A 342 1.64 7.20 12.42
N VAL A 343 1.08 6.91 11.22
CA VAL A 343 0.99 5.54 10.71
C VAL A 343 2.37 4.97 10.42
N TYR A 344 3.25 5.76 9.80
CA TYR A 344 4.64 5.38 9.52
C TYR A 344 5.40 5.04 10.79
N GLU A 345 5.29 5.87 11.84
CA GLU A 345 5.99 5.64 13.11
C GLU A 345 5.49 4.40 13.85
N VAL A 346 4.17 4.21 13.92
CA VAL A 346 3.57 3.01 14.53
C VAL A 346 4.01 1.75 13.78
N ARG A 347 4.00 1.79 12.44
CA ARG A 347 4.42 0.65 11.60
C ARG A 347 5.91 0.36 11.75
N ARG A 348 6.73 1.40 11.80
CA ARG A 348 8.19 1.29 12.02
C ARG A 348 8.51 0.62 13.35
N GLN A 349 7.84 1.03 14.44
CA GLN A 349 8.04 0.45 15.77
C GLN A 349 7.57 -1.01 15.84
N ALA A 350 6.41 -1.34 15.25
CA ALA A 350 5.91 -2.71 15.22
C ALA A 350 6.87 -3.68 14.49
N ASN A 351 7.54 -3.22 13.44
CA ASN A 351 8.53 -4.00 12.70
C ASN A 351 9.80 -4.33 13.52
N GLU A 352 10.19 -3.44 14.44
CA GLU A 352 11.32 -3.68 15.34
C GLU A 352 11.02 -4.79 16.38
N GLU A 353 9.74 -5.00 16.73
CA GLU A 353 9.31 -5.97 17.76
C GLU A 353 8.91 -7.36 17.21
N GLN A 354 8.29 -7.45 16.02
CA GLN A 354 7.79 -8.72 15.45
C GLN A 354 8.80 -9.38 14.49
N ALA A 355 9.83 -10.02 15.05
CA ALA A 355 10.88 -10.69 14.29
C ALA A 355 10.49 -12.10 13.77
N SER A 356 9.81 -12.18 12.63
CA SER A 356 9.93 -13.34 11.72
C SER A 356 10.47 -12.89 10.37
N LYS A 357 11.44 -13.62 9.79
CA LYS A 357 12.14 -13.21 8.56
C LYS A 357 11.23 -12.97 7.35
N GLN A 358 10.10 -13.67 7.28
CA GLN A 358 9.19 -13.58 6.14
C GLN A 358 8.21 -12.40 6.26
N ALA A 359 7.84 -12.07 7.49
CA ALA A 359 7.09 -10.85 7.80
C ALA A 359 7.93 -9.59 7.54
N GLN A 360 9.22 -9.63 7.86
CA GLN A 360 10.15 -8.51 7.67
C GLN A 360 10.24 -8.03 6.21
N VAL A 361 10.18 -8.92 5.21
CA VAL A 361 10.29 -8.54 3.79
C VAL A 361 9.03 -7.81 3.30
N ILE A 362 7.84 -8.35 3.56
CA ILE A 362 6.57 -7.72 3.17
C ILE A 362 6.40 -6.37 3.89
N PHE A 363 6.79 -6.31 5.17
CA PHE A 363 6.74 -5.06 5.92
C PHE A 363 7.77 -4.03 5.46
N ALA A 364 8.91 -4.45 4.89
CA ALA A 364 9.92 -3.53 4.37
C ALA A 364 9.40 -2.76 3.13
N GLU A 365 8.77 -3.44 2.17
CA GLU A 365 8.21 -2.81 0.96
C GLU A 365 7.11 -1.79 1.31
N GLU A 366 6.21 -2.13 2.24
CA GLU A 366 5.15 -1.23 2.68
C GLU A 366 5.72 0.00 3.42
N LEU A 367 6.73 -0.21 4.28
CA LEU A 367 7.40 0.86 5.00
C LEU A 367 8.16 1.79 4.05
N ASP A 368 8.74 1.24 2.98
CA ASP A 368 9.41 1.99 1.91
C ASP A 368 8.44 2.90 1.17
N ALA A 369 7.29 2.35 0.77
CA ALA A 369 6.21 3.12 0.13
C ALA A 369 5.65 4.23 1.04
N MET A 370 5.44 3.95 2.33
CA MET A 370 5.02 4.96 3.31
C MET A 370 6.08 6.05 3.51
N ARG A 371 7.38 5.67 3.56
CA ARG A 371 8.49 6.61 3.69
C ARG A 371 8.52 7.58 2.52
N HIS A 372 8.40 7.05 1.30
CA HIS A 372 8.35 7.84 0.07
C HIS A 372 7.13 8.77 0.04
N ALA A 373 5.93 8.23 0.32
CA ALA A 373 4.71 9.03 0.37
C ALA A 373 4.80 10.18 1.41
N LEU A 374 5.39 9.92 2.58
CA LEU A 374 5.62 10.96 3.58
C LEU A 374 6.56 12.06 3.05
N ALA A 375 7.61 11.69 2.32
CA ALA A 375 8.52 12.65 1.72
C ALA A 375 7.84 13.53 0.67
N VAL A 376 6.98 12.95 -0.18
CA VAL A 376 6.15 13.70 -1.14
C VAL A 376 5.23 14.69 -0.43
N MET A 377 4.52 14.25 0.61
CA MET A 377 3.61 15.12 1.39
C MET A 377 4.34 16.28 2.07
N LEU A 378 5.51 16.01 2.64
CA LEU A 378 6.36 17.05 3.23
C LEU A 378 6.86 18.03 2.18
N TYR A 379 7.21 17.55 0.98
CA TYR A 379 7.60 18.40 -0.13
C TYR A 379 6.43 19.31 -0.56
N HIS A 380 5.23 18.77 -0.79
CA HIS A 380 4.05 19.56 -1.11
C HIS A 380 3.76 20.63 -0.05
N ARG A 381 3.82 20.26 1.24
CA ARG A 381 3.62 21.22 2.33
C ARG A 381 4.69 22.31 2.33
N SER A 382 5.95 21.96 2.07
CA SER A 382 7.04 22.92 2.01
C SER A 382 6.82 23.99 0.92
N LEU A 383 6.25 23.61 -0.24
CA LEU A 383 5.90 24.55 -1.32
C LEU A 383 4.88 25.59 -0.86
N VAL A 384 3.84 25.16 -0.14
CA VAL A 384 2.83 26.06 0.42
C VAL A 384 3.43 26.97 1.49
N LEU A 385 4.25 26.41 2.38
CA LEU A 385 4.92 27.17 3.45
C LEU A 385 5.85 28.26 2.89
N GLN A 386 6.60 27.98 1.83
CA GLN A 386 7.43 28.97 1.14
C GLN A 386 6.60 30.12 0.56
N GLN A 387 5.47 29.80 -0.11
CA GLN A 387 4.58 30.85 -0.63
C GLN A 387 3.91 31.68 0.47
N LEU A 388 3.72 31.10 1.67
CA LEU A 388 3.24 31.80 2.86
C LEU A 388 4.34 32.57 3.62
N HIS A 389 5.57 32.59 3.13
CA HIS A 389 6.74 33.20 3.79
C HIS A 389 7.04 32.58 5.18
N ARG A 390 6.78 31.27 5.34
CA ARG A 390 7.09 30.48 6.54
C ARG A 390 8.36 29.65 6.30
N ASP A 391 9.44 30.33 5.92
CA ASP A 391 10.65 29.72 5.37
C ASP A 391 11.34 28.74 6.36
N GLU A 392 11.30 29.02 7.66
CA GLU A 392 11.86 28.13 8.68
C GLU A 392 11.14 26.77 8.75
N GLU A 393 9.81 26.79 8.61
CA GLU A 393 9.00 25.58 8.63
C GLU A 393 9.12 24.81 7.31
N ALA A 394 9.20 25.53 6.19
CA ALA A 394 9.48 24.92 4.90
C ALA A 394 10.84 24.21 4.88
N GLU A 395 11.90 24.84 5.37
CA GLU A 395 13.22 24.20 5.42
C GLU A 395 13.24 23.02 6.40
N ALA A 396 12.47 23.09 7.50
CA ALA A 396 12.31 21.95 8.39
C ALA A 396 11.69 20.74 7.66
N ASP A 397 10.68 20.96 6.81
CA ASP A 397 10.10 19.89 5.99
C ASP A 397 11.09 19.36 4.94
N LEU A 398 11.78 20.25 4.23
CA LEU A 398 12.78 19.84 3.23
C LEU A 398 13.93 19.05 3.85
N GLU A 399 14.37 19.41 5.05
CA GLU A 399 15.38 18.64 5.77
C GLU A 399 14.86 17.26 6.20
N ARG A 400 13.56 17.14 6.49
CA ARG A 400 12.95 15.83 6.77
C ARG A 400 12.82 14.98 5.52
N VAL A 401 12.49 15.57 4.37
CA VAL A 401 12.55 14.89 3.07
C VAL A 401 13.93 14.29 2.83
N ARG A 402 15.01 15.07 3.05
CA ARG A 402 16.40 14.57 2.93
C ARG A 402 16.71 13.44 3.91
N LYS A 403 16.21 13.51 5.15
CA LYS A 403 16.38 12.44 6.15
C LYS A 403 15.64 11.15 5.80
N LEU A 404 14.56 11.24 5.03
CA LEU A 404 13.84 10.09 4.49
C LEU A 404 14.54 9.48 3.25
N GLY A 405 15.68 10.04 2.82
CA GLY A 405 16.48 9.53 1.72
C GLY A 405 16.10 10.10 0.35
N GLU A 406 15.15 11.04 0.31
CA GLU A 406 14.64 11.63 -0.92
C GLU A 406 15.31 12.99 -1.22
N VAL A 407 15.35 13.34 -2.50
CA VAL A 407 15.86 14.65 -2.95
C VAL A 407 14.67 15.56 -3.22
N PRO A 408 14.52 16.68 -2.48
CA PRO A 408 13.44 17.63 -2.75
C PRO A 408 13.59 18.25 -4.14
N GLY A 409 12.50 18.31 -4.89
CA GLY A 409 12.46 18.97 -6.18
C GLY A 409 11.26 18.54 -7.03
N ASP A 410 11.17 19.12 -8.24
CA ASP A 410 10.05 18.94 -9.18
C ASP A 410 9.94 17.53 -9.77
N THR A 411 10.70 16.55 -9.28
CA THR A 411 10.64 15.14 -9.66
C THR A 411 10.22 14.23 -8.51
N LEU A 412 9.86 14.81 -7.36
CA LEU A 412 9.36 14.12 -6.18
C LEU A 412 7.83 14.24 -6.17
N PHE A 413 7.16 13.21 -6.67
CA PHE A 413 5.70 13.08 -6.74
C PHE A 413 5.28 11.64 -6.47
#